data_AF-A0A928JPP8-F1
#
_entry.id   AF-A0A928JPP8-F1
#
_cell.length_a   1.000
_cell.length_b   1.000
_cell.length_c   1.000
_cell.angle_alpha   90.00
_cell.angle_beta   90.00
_cell.angle_gamma   90.00
#
_symmetry.space_group_name_H-M   'P 1'
#
loop_
_entity.id
_entity.type
_entity.pdbx_description
1 polymer ?
#
loop_
_entity_poly.entity_id
_entity_poly.type
_entity_poly.pdbx_seq_one_letter_code
_entity_poly.pdbx_strand_id
1 'polypeptide(L)'
;MAKKTISSMDNFQEKLPKAGSQKASNLLVTLLAACLVLSLLAAIMSIFVGVKVAKFDSIGSDLQLAVSRMGIVAGETQEDDVTISDLYTVRSTQAISKAYLAGKDSGLDAKQKEVYDLASATLKNIIKDDMTTFQKEKAVYEWMCKNLEMAESTEVNIPVSSSQIDEPYGVLKTGTGVPVGFATTFRMFMEMLEIPCKVVHDTAFTNAWNMVQLDDENWYHVDVGSDITYGNYENFNMNEPVCAYKHTWDTDFFPAATGTKYCYALMKAGEVKDLYNIPTRIKKAYDKKRKCIFLKFKTTSGKDLELVDELVSRTADYLGGNLAENADTTETAENNGRGVADAVCIKMEDYYILGVFFADGSQKNAGLNQKDYNKISKAVEKAFPAVG
;
A
#
# COMPACT_ATOMS: atom_id res chain seq x y z
N MET A 1 10.98 -33.29 -24.09
CA MET A 1 12.33 -32.69 -24.02
C MET A 1 12.22 -31.36 -23.28
N ALA A 2 12.33 -31.39 -21.95
CA ALA A 2 12.38 -30.19 -21.12
C ALA A 2 13.74 -30.19 -20.42
N LYS A 3 14.66 -29.36 -20.89
CA LYS A 3 15.95 -29.10 -20.24
C LYS A 3 16.28 -27.62 -20.44
N LYS A 4 16.67 -26.99 -19.32
CA LYS A 4 17.21 -25.63 -19.14
C LYS A 4 16.23 -24.45 -19.14
N THR A 5 15.68 -24.16 -17.95
CA THR A 5 15.59 -22.77 -17.42
C THR A 5 15.66 -22.77 -15.88
N ILE A 6 16.71 -23.36 -15.33
CA ILE A 6 17.16 -23.09 -13.95
C ILE A 6 18.66 -22.83 -14.11
N SER A 7 19.10 -21.56 -13.99
CA SER A 7 20.51 -21.08 -13.92
C SER A 7 20.76 -19.64 -14.46
N SER A 8 19.75 -18.76 -14.65
CA SER A 8 20.03 -17.40 -15.19
C SER A 8 20.06 -16.25 -14.18
N MET A 9 19.51 -16.38 -12.97
CA MET A 9 19.52 -15.27 -11.99
C MET A 9 20.88 -15.12 -11.29
N ASP A 10 21.52 -16.23 -10.90
CA ASP A 10 22.83 -16.18 -10.23
C ASP A 10 23.97 -15.77 -11.19
N ASN A 11 23.83 -16.04 -12.50
CA ASN A 11 24.79 -15.62 -13.53
C ASN A 11 24.59 -14.17 -14.02
N PHE A 12 23.52 -13.48 -13.59
CA PHE A 12 23.23 -12.11 -14.02
C PHE A 12 23.91 -11.09 -13.11
N GLN A 13 23.97 -11.35 -11.79
CA GLN A 13 24.64 -10.47 -10.83
C GLN A 13 26.15 -10.32 -11.12
N GLU A 14 26.84 -11.37 -11.57
CA GLU A 14 28.29 -11.32 -11.90
C GLU A 14 28.62 -10.55 -13.19
N LYS A 15 27.62 -10.23 -14.03
CA LYS A 15 27.83 -9.56 -15.33
C LYS A 15 27.38 -8.09 -15.35
N LEU A 16 26.85 -7.58 -14.25
CA LEU A 16 26.40 -6.19 -14.18
C LEU A 16 27.60 -5.24 -14.01
N PRO A 17 27.68 -4.17 -14.83
CA PRO A 17 28.74 -3.18 -14.68
C PRO A 17 28.61 -2.48 -13.32
N LYS A 18 29.75 -2.21 -12.66
CA LYS A 18 29.79 -1.48 -11.39
C LYS A 18 29.02 -0.15 -11.52
N ALA A 19 28.27 0.17 -10.47
CA ALA A 19 27.52 1.43 -10.35
C ALA A 19 28.44 2.63 -10.64
N GLY A 20 27.94 3.59 -11.44
CA GLY A 20 28.69 4.78 -11.85
C GLY A 20 29.65 4.61 -13.03
N SER A 21 29.76 3.42 -13.64
CA SER A 21 30.62 3.23 -14.83
C SER A 21 29.94 3.65 -16.14
N GLN A 22 30.73 4.11 -17.13
CA GLN A 22 30.25 4.46 -18.48
C GLN A 22 29.46 3.31 -19.15
N LYS A 23 29.84 2.06 -18.86
CA LYS A 23 29.13 0.87 -19.36
C LYS A 23 27.74 0.73 -18.71
N ALA A 24 27.58 1.08 -17.44
CA ALA A 24 26.28 1.12 -16.77
C ALA A 24 25.38 2.21 -17.36
N SER A 25 25.92 3.41 -17.62
CA SER A 25 25.18 4.51 -18.26
C SER A 25 24.70 4.15 -19.67
N ASN A 26 25.56 3.52 -20.49
CA ASN A 26 25.16 3.09 -21.83
C ASN A 26 24.11 1.98 -21.81
N LEU A 27 24.21 1.04 -20.87
CA LEU A 27 23.19 0.00 -20.67
C LEU A 27 21.85 0.61 -20.24
N LEU A 28 21.87 1.65 -19.39
CA LEU A 28 20.71 2.39 -18.92
C LEU A 28 20.00 3.14 -20.06
N VAL A 29 20.76 3.87 -20.90
CA VAL A 29 20.21 4.55 -22.07
C VAL A 29 19.61 3.54 -23.04
N THR A 30 20.23 2.38 -23.20
CA THR A 30 19.70 1.30 -24.06
C THR A 30 18.42 0.71 -23.48
N LEU A 31 18.34 0.53 -22.15
CA LEU A 31 17.14 0.03 -21.46
C LEU A 31 16.00 1.05 -21.48
N LEU A 32 16.26 2.33 -21.21
CA LEU A 32 15.27 3.41 -21.29
C LEU A 32 14.76 3.61 -22.72
N ALA A 33 15.64 3.53 -23.72
CA ALA A 33 15.25 3.54 -25.13
C ALA A 33 14.42 2.31 -25.48
N ALA A 34 14.79 1.12 -24.97
CA ALA A 34 13.97 -0.08 -25.13
C ALA A 34 12.61 0.04 -24.43
N CYS A 35 12.52 0.70 -23.28
CA CYS A 35 11.25 0.99 -22.58
C CYS A 35 10.37 1.92 -23.39
N LEU A 36 10.93 3.02 -23.93
CA LEU A 36 10.22 3.96 -24.79
C LEU A 36 9.75 3.29 -26.09
N VAL A 37 10.57 2.40 -26.66
CA VAL A 37 10.20 1.64 -27.86
C VAL A 37 9.14 0.59 -27.54
N LEU A 38 9.21 -0.09 -26.39
CA LEU A 38 8.22 -1.07 -25.95
C LEU A 38 6.89 -0.41 -25.55
N SER A 39 6.93 0.77 -24.93
CA SER A 39 5.72 1.55 -24.60
C SER A 39 5.09 2.16 -25.85
N LEU A 40 5.88 2.61 -26.83
CA LEU A 40 5.36 2.98 -28.16
C LEU A 40 4.78 1.76 -28.88
N LEU A 41 5.47 0.61 -28.87
CA LEU A 41 4.99 -0.62 -29.51
C LEU A 41 3.73 -1.15 -28.83
N ALA A 42 3.61 -1.03 -27.50
CA ALA A 42 2.40 -1.35 -26.74
C ALA A 42 1.27 -0.39 -27.12
N ALA A 43 1.51 0.93 -27.12
CA ALA A 43 0.52 1.92 -27.54
C ALA A 43 0.06 1.71 -29.00
N ILE A 44 0.98 1.32 -29.90
CA ILE A 44 0.67 1.02 -31.30
C ILE A 44 -0.06 -0.33 -31.45
N MET A 45 0.26 -1.35 -30.64
CA MET A 45 -0.46 -2.64 -30.63
C MET A 45 -1.87 -2.52 -30.03
N SER A 46 -2.07 -1.67 -29.02
CA SER A 46 -3.39 -1.35 -28.45
C SER A 46 -4.34 -0.74 -29.47
N ILE A 47 -3.79 -0.07 -30.49
CA ILE A 47 -4.57 0.51 -31.60
C ILE A 47 -4.95 -0.55 -32.65
N PHE A 48 -4.19 -1.65 -32.78
CA PHE A 48 -4.35 -2.62 -33.88
C PHE A 48 -4.93 -3.98 -33.50
N VAL A 49 -4.84 -4.41 -32.24
CA VAL A 49 -5.34 -5.72 -31.82
C VAL A 49 -5.91 -5.59 -30.41
N GLY A 50 -7.23 -5.74 -30.26
CA GLY A 50 -7.92 -5.71 -28.96
C GLY A 50 -7.58 -6.90 -28.04
N VAL A 51 -6.29 -7.08 -27.72
CA VAL A 51 -5.75 -8.09 -26.80
C VAL A 51 -5.46 -7.42 -25.46
N LYS A 52 -6.00 -8.04 -24.40
CA LYS A 52 -6.02 -7.58 -23.00
C LYS A 52 -4.68 -7.06 -22.48
N VAL A 53 -4.72 -5.85 -21.93
CA VAL A 53 -3.61 -5.02 -21.42
C VAL A 53 -3.00 -5.53 -20.09
N ALA A 54 -3.67 -6.43 -19.36
CA ALA A 54 -3.30 -6.85 -18.00
C ALA A 54 -1.88 -7.43 -17.84
N LYS A 55 -1.26 -7.99 -18.89
CA LYS A 55 0.13 -8.50 -18.80
C LYS A 55 1.19 -7.40 -18.89
N PHE A 56 0.89 -6.23 -19.46
CA PHE A 56 1.88 -5.16 -19.64
C PHE A 56 2.06 -4.30 -18.39
N ASP A 57 1.02 -4.12 -17.57
CA ASP A 57 1.11 -3.36 -16.30
C ASP A 57 2.01 -4.07 -15.27
N SER A 58 1.98 -5.41 -15.24
CA SER A 58 2.92 -6.20 -14.42
C SER A 58 4.38 -6.03 -14.85
N ILE A 59 4.64 -5.91 -16.16
CA ILE A 59 5.98 -5.71 -16.70
C ILE A 59 6.48 -4.28 -16.42
N GLY A 60 5.60 -3.28 -16.45
CA GLY A 60 5.93 -1.90 -16.11
C GLY A 60 6.30 -1.70 -14.64
N SER A 61 5.54 -2.32 -13.74
CA SER A 61 5.81 -2.31 -12.29
C SER A 61 7.06 -3.14 -11.95
N ASP A 62 7.24 -4.33 -12.53
CA ASP A 62 8.46 -5.15 -12.37
C ASP A 62 9.71 -4.43 -12.90
N LEU A 63 9.59 -3.63 -13.96
CA LEU A 63 10.69 -2.88 -14.54
C LEU A 63 11.00 -1.61 -13.75
N GLN A 64 10.01 -0.91 -13.20
CA GLN A 64 10.22 0.15 -12.21
C GLN A 64 10.88 -0.41 -10.95
N LEU A 65 10.45 -1.57 -10.48
CA LEU A 65 11.06 -2.28 -9.36
C LEU A 65 12.52 -2.66 -9.66
N ALA A 66 12.81 -3.12 -10.89
CA ALA A 66 14.16 -3.42 -11.35
C ALA A 66 15.05 -2.17 -11.46
N VAL A 67 14.52 -1.04 -11.95
CA VAL A 67 15.21 0.26 -12.00
C VAL A 67 15.46 0.82 -10.59
N SER A 68 14.50 0.65 -9.68
CA SER A 68 14.64 1.03 -8.27
C SER A 68 15.73 0.19 -7.58
N ARG A 69 15.79 -1.11 -7.87
CA ARG A 69 16.87 -2.02 -7.43
C ARG A 69 18.25 -1.68 -8.05
N MET A 70 18.31 -0.88 -9.12
CA MET A 70 19.56 -0.43 -9.73
C MET A 70 20.14 0.84 -9.06
N GLY A 71 19.45 1.43 -8.07
CA GLY A 71 20.04 2.43 -7.17
C GLY A 71 20.48 3.74 -7.85
N ILE A 72 19.80 4.17 -8.91
CA ILE A 72 20.06 5.49 -9.55
C ILE A 72 18.85 6.41 -9.33
N VAL A 73 18.57 6.71 -8.07
CA VAL A 73 17.88 7.93 -7.64
C VAL A 73 18.78 8.54 -6.57
N ALA A 74 19.13 9.82 -6.71
CA ALA A 74 20.07 10.48 -5.82
C ALA A 74 19.35 10.90 -4.53
N GLY A 75 19.60 10.19 -3.43
CA GLY A 75 19.15 10.54 -2.08
C GLY A 75 19.84 9.66 -1.04
N GLU A 76 20.23 10.23 0.09
CA GLU A 76 20.68 9.44 1.25
C GLU A 76 19.46 9.05 2.09
N THR A 77 19.39 7.79 2.53
CA THR A 77 18.31 7.32 3.40
C THR A 77 18.40 8.03 4.76
N GLN A 78 17.31 8.69 5.14
CA GLN A 78 17.17 9.39 6.42
C GLN A 78 15.70 9.48 6.84
N GLU A 79 15.43 9.69 8.13
CA GLU A 79 14.06 9.69 8.68
C GLU A 79 13.32 11.03 8.59
N ASP A 80 14.05 12.14 8.68
CA ASP A 80 13.54 13.51 8.60
C ASP A 80 14.29 14.25 7.50
N ASP A 81 13.68 15.30 6.94
CA ASP A 81 14.24 16.17 5.91
C ASP A 81 14.57 15.46 4.57
N VAL A 82 13.96 14.30 4.33
CA VAL A 82 14.00 13.59 3.04
C VAL A 82 12.88 14.08 2.12
N THR A 83 13.21 14.29 0.84
CA THR A 83 12.25 14.67 -0.19
C THR A 83 11.72 13.43 -0.91
N ILE A 84 10.40 13.33 -1.01
CA ILE A 84 9.65 12.25 -1.65
C ILE A 84 8.97 12.79 -2.91
N SER A 85 9.15 12.08 -4.03
CA SER A 85 8.66 12.41 -5.37
C SER A 85 9.03 13.82 -5.85
N ASP A 86 10.15 14.38 -5.37
CA ASP A 86 10.54 15.79 -5.60
C ASP A 86 9.50 16.84 -5.17
N LEU A 87 8.50 16.45 -4.39
CA LEU A 87 7.33 17.28 -4.05
C LEU A 87 7.18 17.52 -2.55
N TYR A 88 7.35 16.47 -1.75
CA TYR A 88 6.99 16.49 -0.33
C TYR A 88 8.23 16.25 0.52
N THR A 89 8.33 16.92 1.67
CA THR A 89 9.44 16.71 2.60
C THR A 89 8.92 16.07 3.88
N VAL A 90 9.55 14.99 4.32
CA VAL A 90 9.24 14.40 5.63
C VAL A 90 9.74 15.37 6.72
N ARG A 91 8.82 15.96 7.48
CA ARG A 91 9.17 16.95 8.52
C ARG A 91 9.07 16.36 9.91
N SER A 92 10.01 16.76 10.77
CA SER A 92 10.02 16.35 12.17
C SER A 92 8.81 16.89 12.94
N THR A 93 8.21 16.04 13.76
CA THR A 93 7.05 16.37 14.62
C THR A 93 7.41 16.45 16.10
N GLN A 94 8.71 16.34 16.43
CA GLN A 94 9.20 16.20 17.80
C GLN A 94 8.82 17.35 18.74
N ALA A 95 8.66 18.58 18.22
CA ALA A 95 8.25 19.71 19.06
C ALA A 95 6.85 19.45 19.67
N ILE A 96 5.93 18.89 18.88
CA ILE A 96 4.55 18.60 19.28
C ILE A 96 4.51 17.44 20.27
N SER A 97 5.18 16.33 19.97
CA SER A 97 5.21 15.17 20.86
C SER A 97 5.89 15.48 22.20
N LYS A 98 7.01 16.22 22.21
CA LYS A 98 7.65 16.69 23.45
C LYS A 98 6.74 17.61 24.27
N ALA A 99 6.03 18.53 23.63
CA ALA A 99 5.07 19.39 24.31
C ALA A 99 3.94 18.58 24.97
N TYR A 100 3.46 17.54 24.28
CA TYR A 100 2.39 16.66 24.77
C TYR A 100 2.82 15.88 26.01
N LEU A 101 3.97 15.23 25.95
CA LEU A 101 4.53 14.48 27.07
C LEU A 101 4.85 15.38 28.28
N ALA A 102 5.26 16.63 28.02
CA ALA A 102 5.51 17.62 29.07
C ALA A 102 4.24 18.28 29.65
N GLY A 103 3.08 18.10 28.99
CA GLY A 103 1.85 18.84 29.30
C GLY A 103 2.02 20.37 29.16
N LYS A 104 2.91 20.82 28.27
CA LYS A 104 3.29 22.24 28.10
C LYS A 104 3.47 22.59 26.63
N ASP A 105 2.62 23.49 26.12
CA ASP A 105 2.59 23.92 24.72
C ASP A 105 3.22 25.31 24.48
N SER A 106 3.77 25.95 25.51
CA SER A 106 4.30 27.33 25.43
C SER A 106 5.46 27.54 24.45
N GLY A 107 6.09 26.46 24.00
CA GLY A 107 7.17 26.48 23.00
C GLY A 107 6.70 26.21 21.56
N LEU A 108 5.41 25.99 21.35
CA LEU A 108 4.84 25.72 20.03
C LEU A 108 4.46 27.02 19.32
N ASP A 109 4.70 27.07 18.01
CA ASP A 109 4.09 28.11 17.18
C ASP A 109 2.57 27.91 17.02
N ALA A 110 1.88 28.88 16.43
CA ALA A 110 0.42 28.84 16.29
C ALA A 110 -0.07 27.61 15.51
N LYS A 111 0.67 27.17 14.48
CA LYS A 111 0.30 26.03 13.65
C LYS A 111 0.54 24.73 14.40
N GLN A 112 1.71 24.58 15.03
CA GLN A 112 2.04 23.45 15.88
C GLN A 112 1.06 23.30 17.05
N LYS A 113 0.59 24.42 17.61
CA LYS A 113 -0.42 24.42 18.66
C LYS A 113 -1.77 23.88 18.17
N GLU A 114 -2.20 24.24 16.96
CA GLU A 114 -3.44 23.70 16.38
C GLU A 114 -3.32 22.18 16.16
N VAL A 115 -2.18 21.71 15.63
CA VAL A 115 -1.91 20.26 15.49
C VAL A 115 -1.91 19.57 16.84
N TYR A 116 -1.24 20.15 17.83
CA TYR A 116 -1.21 19.64 19.21
C TYR A 116 -2.62 19.49 19.78
N ASP A 117 -3.47 20.50 19.64
CA ASP A 117 -4.82 20.51 20.19
C ASP A 117 -5.71 19.44 19.52
N LEU A 118 -5.63 19.33 18.18
CA LEU A 118 -6.33 18.30 17.40
C LEU A 118 -5.86 16.89 17.76
N ALA A 119 -4.55 16.65 17.78
CA ALA A 119 -3.98 15.35 18.09
C ALA A 119 -4.28 14.92 19.53
N SER A 120 -4.17 15.84 20.49
CA SER A 120 -4.50 15.57 21.90
C SER A 120 -5.97 15.21 22.08
N ALA A 121 -6.88 15.92 21.41
CA ALA A 121 -8.31 15.62 21.44
C ALA A 121 -8.62 14.25 20.83
N THR A 122 -7.96 13.89 19.73
CA THR A 122 -8.08 12.56 19.09
C THR A 122 -7.60 11.46 20.04
N LEU A 123 -6.38 11.56 20.58
CA LEU A 123 -5.82 10.55 21.48
C LEU A 123 -6.69 10.36 22.72
N LYS A 124 -7.19 11.43 23.32
CA LYS A 124 -8.11 11.37 24.47
C LYS A 124 -9.38 10.56 24.18
N ASN A 125 -9.85 10.55 22.93
CA ASN A 125 -11.08 9.84 22.56
C ASN A 125 -10.84 8.36 22.24
N ILE A 126 -9.65 7.99 21.78
CA ILE A 126 -9.37 6.63 21.27
C ILE A 126 -8.48 5.81 22.21
N ILE A 127 -7.70 6.45 23.08
CA ILE A 127 -6.74 5.80 23.99
C ILE A 127 -7.30 5.71 25.40
N LYS A 128 -7.03 4.58 26.07
CA LYS A 128 -7.35 4.33 27.47
C LYS A 128 -6.08 3.92 28.22
N ASP A 129 -6.03 4.22 29.51
CA ASP A 129 -4.85 4.02 30.36
C ASP A 129 -4.38 2.55 30.43
N ASP A 130 -5.29 1.59 30.30
CA ASP A 130 -5.03 0.15 30.39
C ASP A 130 -4.65 -0.51 29.05
N MET A 131 -4.53 0.25 27.97
CA MET A 131 -4.15 -0.28 26.66
C MET A 131 -2.65 -0.63 26.58
N THR A 132 -2.35 -1.79 26.02
CA THR A 132 -0.98 -2.16 25.62
C THR A 132 -0.49 -1.31 24.44
N THR A 133 0.82 -1.32 24.14
CA THR A 133 1.39 -0.59 22.99
C THR A 133 0.69 -0.97 21.69
N PHE A 134 0.52 -2.27 21.44
CA PHE A 134 -0.23 -2.77 20.28
C PHE A 134 -1.68 -2.27 20.23
N GLN A 135 -2.37 -2.20 21.38
CA GLN A 135 -3.76 -1.72 21.41
C GLN A 135 -3.86 -0.21 21.12
N LYS A 136 -2.91 0.58 21.62
CA LYS A 136 -2.82 2.02 21.34
C LYS A 136 -2.52 2.28 19.86
N GLU A 137 -1.52 1.60 19.32
CA GLU A 137 -1.13 1.66 17.91
C GLU A 137 -2.30 1.28 16.99
N LYS A 138 -2.95 0.15 17.26
CA LYS A 138 -4.13 -0.28 16.51
C LYS A 138 -5.29 0.73 16.59
N ALA A 139 -5.52 1.35 17.75
CA ALA A 139 -6.58 2.35 17.90
C ALA A 139 -6.31 3.60 17.04
N VAL A 140 -5.05 4.05 16.96
CA VAL A 140 -4.63 5.14 16.07
C VAL A 140 -4.80 4.74 14.61
N TYR A 141 -4.29 3.57 14.21
CA TYR A 141 -4.46 3.04 12.85
C TYR A 141 -5.93 2.99 12.43
N GLU A 142 -6.80 2.39 13.25
CA GLU A 142 -8.24 2.30 12.96
C GLU A 142 -8.92 3.66 12.90
N TRP A 143 -8.49 4.62 13.73
CA TRP A 143 -8.99 5.97 13.67
C TRP A 143 -8.58 6.65 12.36
N MET A 144 -7.31 6.54 11.95
CA MET A 144 -6.83 7.13 10.70
C MET A 144 -7.54 6.54 9.48
N CYS A 145 -7.59 5.21 9.35
CA CYS A 145 -8.29 4.56 8.22
C CYS A 145 -9.80 4.84 8.19
N LYS A 146 -10.41 5.21 9.32
CA LYS A 146 -11.85 5.52 9.40
C LYS A 146 -12.17 6.98 9.11
N ASN A 147 -11.29 7.90 9.47
CA ASN A 147 -11.59 9.33 9.49
C ASN A 147 -10.80 10.15 8.47
N LEU A 148 -9.83 9.55 7.80
CA LEU A 148 -9.01 10.21 6.79
C LEU A 148 -9.30 9.67 5.39
N GLU A 149 -9.09 10.50 4.39
CA GLU A 149 -9.30 10.19 2.97
C GLU A 149 -8.03 10.52 2.17
N MET A 150 -7.71 9.71 1.17
CA MET A 150 -6.60 9.98 0.25
C MET A 150 -6.96 11.16 -0.65
N ALA A 151 -6.03 12.09 -0.88
CA ALA A 151 -6.24 13.20 -1.81
C ALA A 151 -6.41 12.69 -3.25
N GLU A 152 -7.49 13.10 -3.93
CA GLU A 152 -7.69 12.77 -5.35
C GLU A 152 -6.84 13.67 -6.26
N SER A 153 -6.35 13.11 -7.37
CA SER A 153 -5.52 13.83 -8.35
C SER A 153 -6.18 15.05 -8.99
N THR A 154 -7.51 15.21 -8.85
CA THR A 154 -8.26 16.37 -9.35
C THR A 154 -8.36 17.53 -8.34
N GLU A 155 -8.09 17.29 -7.05
CA GLU A 155 -7.90 18.34 -6.03
C GLU A 155 -6.50 18.98 -6.09
N VAL A 156 -5.60 18.42 -6.92
CA VAL A 156 -4.26 18.95 -7.23
C VAL A 156 -4.30 20.28 -8.02
N ASN A 157 -5.49 20.78 -8.36
CA ASN A 157 -5.70 22.16 -8.82
C ASN A 157 -5.74 23.20 -7.69
N ILE A 158 -5.73 22.76 -6.41
CA ILE A 158 -5.29 23.60 -5.31
C ILE A 158 -3.76 23.59 -5.36
N PRO A 159 -3.06 24.75 -5.45
CA PRO A 159 -1.61 24.74 -5.39
C PRO A 159 -1.20 23.96 -4.16
N VAL A 160 -0.44 22.87 -4.38
CA VAL A 160 0.03 21.88 -3.40
C VAL A 160 0.65 22.54 -2.16
N SER A 161 1.11 23.79 -2.29
CA SER A 161 1.61 24.62 -1.21
C SER A 161 0.57 25.16 -0.21
N SER A 162 -0.74 25.08 -0.48
CA SER A 162 -1.77 25.76 0.32
C SER A 162 -2.60 24.85 1.23
N SER A 163 -2.69 23.54 0.95
CA SER A 163 -3.45 22.60 1.79
C SER A 163 -2.60 21.81 2.79
N GLN A 164 -1.28 21.74 2.59
CA GLN A 164 -0.34 21.12 3.54
C GLN A 164 -0.71 19.65 3.90
N ILE A 165 -1.32 18.94 2.95
CA ILE A 165 -1.82 17.56 3.08
C ILE A 165 -0.69 16.52 3.21
N ASP A 166 0.56 16.95 3.09
CA ASP A 166 1.80 16.19 3.27
C ASP A 166 2.37 16.29 4.70
N GLU A 167 1.69 16.99 5.61
CA GLU A 167 2.08 17.11 7.02
C GLU A 167 0.86 17.02 7.95
N PRO A 168 1.06 16.75 9.26
CA PRO A 168 -0.05 16.51 10.19
C PRO A 168 -1.06 17.65 10.29
N TYR A 169 -0.64 18.88 10.01
CA TYR A 169 -1.54 20.03 10.00
C TYR A 169 -2.62 19.93 8.93
N GLY A 170 -2.26 19.66 7.67
CA GLY A 170 -3.27 19.50 6.61
C GLY A 170 -4.12 18.27 6.89
N VAL A 171 -3.48 17.13 7.16
CA VAL A 171 -4.15 15.85 7.39
C VAL A 171 -5.21 15.92 8.48
N LEU A 172 -4.89 16.48 9.65
CA LEU A 172 -5.85 16.55 10.77
C LEU A 172 -6.91 17.64 10.60
N LYS A 173 -6.60 18.70 9.85
CA LYS A 173 -7.51 19.84 9.67
C LYS A 173 -8.54 19.60 8.58
N THR A 174 -8.13 18.97 7.47
CA THR A 174 -9.00 18.71 6.32
C THR A 174 -9.60 17.30 6.36
N GLY A 175 -8.94 16.36 7.05
CA GLY A 175 -9.25 14.94 6.95
C GLY A 175 -8.66 14.29 5.68
N THR A 176 -7.84 15.01 4.92
CA THR A 176 -7.31 14.56 3.63
C THR A 176 -5.79 14.60 3.64
N GLY A 177 -5.15 13.57 3.08
CA GLY A 177 -3.70 13.46 3.08
C GLY A 177 -3.12 12.77 1.85
N VAL A 178 -1.80 12.86 1.72
CA VAL A 178 -0.96 12.02 0.84
C VAL A 178 -0.09 11.10 1.69
N PRO A 179 0.58 10.07 1.14
CA PRO A 179 1.32 9.09 1.94
C PRO A 179 2.31 9.69 2.95
N VAL A 180 3.08 10.72 2.56
CA VAL A 180 3.99 11.44 3.48
C VAL A 180 3.24 12.08 4.65
N GLY A 181 2.07 12.67 4.40
CA GLY A 181 1.23 13.26 5.43
C GLY A 181 0.69 12.21 6.40
N PHE A 182 0.25 11.06 5.90
CA PHE A 182 -0.20 9.96 6.75
C PHE A 182 0.95 9.39 7.58
N ALA A 183 2.12 9.16 6.97
CA ALA A 183 3.28 8.60 7.66
C ALA A 183 3.79 9.51 8.79
N THR A 184 3.86 10.83 8.53
CA THR A 184 4.26 11.81 9.54
C THR A 184 3.21 11.98 10.65
N THR A 185 1.92 11.93 10.30
CA THR A 185 0.81 11.98 11.27
C THR A 185 0.80 10.76 12.18
N PHE A 186 0.96 9.56 11.62
CA PHE A 186 1.02 8.33 12.39
C PHE A 186 2.24 8.33 13.32
N ARG A 187 3.44 8.69 12.82
CA ARG A 187 4.64 8.84 13.66
C ARG A 187 4.39 9.81 14.81
N MET A 188 3.80 10.97 14.56
CA MET A 188 3.50 11.96 15.60
C MET A 188 2.61 11.37 16.71
N PHE A 189 1.55 10.64 16.35
CA PHE A 189 0.71 9.96 17.34
C PHE A 189 1.50 8.92 18.14
N MET A 190 2.37 8.14 17.49
CA MET A 190 3.20 7.15 18.19
C MET A 190 4.17 7.81 19.17
N GLU A 191 4.85 8.88 18.76
CA GLU A 191 5.74 9.66 19.64
C GLU A 191 4.99 10.27 20.84
N MET A 192 3.78 10.79 20.64
CA MET A 192 2.92 11.30 21.72
C MET A 192 2.51 10.20 22.71
N LEU A 193 2.52 8.93 22.27
CA LEU A 193 2.19 7.76 23.09
C LEU A 193 3.44 7.06 23.65
N GLU A 194 4.63 7.64 23.45
CA GLU A 194 5.94 7.06 23.81
C GLU A 194 6.23 5.72 23.11
N ILE A 195 5.68 5.53 21.91
CA ILE A 195 5.87 4.34 21.08
C ILE A 195 6.95 4.65 20.02
N PRO A 196 8.08 3.91 19.98
CA PRO A 196 9.11 4.12 18.97
C PRO A 196 8.56 3.93 17.56
N CYS A 197 8.70 4.94 16.72
CA CYS A 197 8.20 4.94 15.35
C CYS A 197 9.16 5.69 14.42
N LYS A 198 9.33 5.16 13.21
CA LYS A 198 10.15 5.74 12.13
C LYS A 198 9.27 6.03 10.92
N VAL A 199 9.63 7.03 10.13
CA VAL A 199 9.13 7.17 8.77
C VAL A 199 10.09 6.40 7.86
N VAL A 200 9.54 5.47 7.08
CA VAL A 200 10.25 4.73 6.05
C VAL A 200 9.85 5.30 4.70
N HIS A 201 10.77 5.31 3.75
CA HIS A 201 10.48 5.62 2.36
C HIS A 201 10.96 4.48 1.47
N ASP A 202 10.41 4.42 0.26
CA ASP A 202 10.91 3.45 -0.70
C ASP A 202 12.28 3.84 -1.25
N THR A 203 12.96 2.86 -1.85
CA THR A 203 14.28 3.05 -2.47
C THR A 203 14.27 3.99 -3.69
N ALA A 204 13.09 4.25 -4.26
CA ALA A 204 12.90 5.19 -5.36
C ALA A 204 12.52 6.60 -4.88
N PHE A 205 12.39 6.80 -3.56
CA PHE A 205 11.88 8.00 -2.92
C PHE A 205 10.51 8.43 -3.45
N THR A 206 9.61 7.49 -3.79
CA THR A 206 8.29 7.81 -4.33
C THR A 206 7.15 7.74 -3.32
N ASN A 207 7.27 6.88 -2.31
CA ASN A 207 6.27 6.67 -1.27
C ASN A 207 6.91 6.68 0.13
N ALA A 208 6.08 6.91 1.16
CA ALA A 208 6.50 6.87 2.57
C ALA A 208 5.43 6.22 3.46
N TRP A 209 5.88 5.45 4.45
CA TRP A 209 5.07 4.76 5.46
C TRP A 209 5.83 4.71 6.79
N ASN A 210 5.47 3.81 7.71
CA ASN A 210 6.09 3.73 9.03
C ASN A 210 6.69 2.37 9.37
N MET A 211 7.61 2.39 10.33
CA MET A 211 7.92 1.25 11.17
C MET A 211 7.66 1.58 12.63
N VAL A 212 7.08 0.66 13.37
CA VAL A 212 6.74 0.81 14.79
C VAL A 212 7.31 -0.34 15.61
N GLN A 213 7.83 -0.04 16.80
CA GLN A 213 8.28 -1.06 17.76
C GLN A 213 7.18 -1.32 18.79
N LEU A 214 6.81 -2.59 18.99
CA LEU A 214 5.70 -2.99 19.86
C LEU A 214 6.16 -3.67 21.15
N ASP A 215 5.20 -4.11 21.99
CA ASP A 215 5.46 -4.66 23.34
C ASP A 215 6.39 -5.91 23.37
N ASP A 216 6.67 -6.51 22.23
CA ASP A 216 7.60 -7.64 22.10
C ASP A 216 8.99 -7.23 21.61
N GLU A 217 9.28 -5.93 21.64
CA GLU A 217 10.54 -5.30 21.25
C GLU A 217 10.91 -5.46 19.75
N ASN A 218 9.99 -6.01 18.96
CA ASN A 218 10.17 -6.18 17.52
C ASN A 218 9.61 -4.98 16.74
N TRP A 219 10.22 -4.72 15.59
CA TRP A 219 9.74 -3.74 14.63
C TRP A 219 8.77 -4.37 13.64
N TYR A 220 7.80 -3.57 13.21
CA TYR A 220 6.78 -3.92 12.24
C TYR A 220 6.56 -2.74 11.29
N HIS A 221 6.34 -3.01 10.00
CA HIS A 221 5.94 -1.98 9.06
C HIS A 221 4.44 -1.71 9.14
N VAL A 222 4.05 -0.44 9.05
CA VAL A 222 2.67 0.00 9.02
C VAL A 222 2.52 1.02 7.90
N ASP A 223 1.68 0.73 6.91
CA ASP A 223 1.30 1.70 5.86
C ASP A 223 -0.18 2.03 5.97
N VAL A 224 -0.46 3.11 6.70
CA VAL A 224 -1.81 3.65 6.86
C VAL A 224 -2.33 4.22 5.53
N GLY A 225 -1.45 4.81 4.72
CA GLY A 225 -1.84 5.45 3.46
C GLY A 225 -2.38 4.44 2.45
N SER A 226 -1.72 3.29 2.31
CA SER A 226 -2.21 2.19 1.49
C SER A 226 -3.51 1.58 2.01
N ASP A 227 -3.77 1.62 3.32
CA ASP A 227 -4.96 1.03 3.92
C ASP A 227 -6.14 2.00 4.06
N ILE A 228 -5.95 3.32 3.95
CA ILE A 228 -7.00 4.34 4.21
C ILE A 228 -8.26 4.11 3.38
N THR A 229 -8.11 3.71 2.12
CA THR A 229 -9.25 3.49 1.22
C THR A 229 -10.14 2.36 1.75
N TYR A 230 -9.58 1.22 2.17
CA TYR A 230 -10.39 0.02 2.46
C TYR A 230 -10.46 -0.36 3.94
N GLY A 231 -9.54 0.16 4.77
CA GLY A 231 -9.37 -0.21 6.17
C GLY A 231 -9.22 -1.72 6.35
N ASN A 232 -8.49 -2.37 5.44
CA ASN A 232 -8.51 -3.83 5.25
C ASN A 232 -7.40 -4.58 6.00
N TYR A 233 -6.52 -3.86 6.70
CA TYR A 233 -5.37 -4.42 7.44
C TYR A 233 -4.38 -5.18 6.55
N GLU A 234 -4.34 -4.88 5.26
CA GLU A 234 -3.36 -5.47 4.36
C GLU A 234 -1.94 -5.05 4.75
N ASN A 235 -1.78 -3.77 5.10
CA ASN A 235 -0.48 -3.17 5.38
C ASN A 235 -0.29 -2.84 6.86
N PHE A 236 -1.04 -3.51 7.76
CA PHE A 236 -0.96 -3.31 9.20
C PHE A 236 -0.01 -4.32 9.87
N ASN A 237 1.03 -3.80 10.53
CA ASN A 237 2.07 -4.56 11.23
C ASN A 237 2.69 -5.68 10.37
N MET A 238 3.17 -5.34 9.18
CA MET A 238 3.84 -6.31 8.31
C MET A 238 5.23 -6.64 8.87
N ASN A 239 5.58 -7.93 8.86
CA ASN A 239 6.96 -8.37 9.00
C ASN A 239 7.65 -8.36 7.62
N GLU A 240 8.96 -8.58 7.56
CA GLU A 240 9.72 -8.43 6.31
C GLU A 240 9.17 -9.21 5.12
N PRO A 241 8.82 -10.52 5.21
CA PRO A 241 8.26 -11.24 4.06
C PRO A 241 6.92 -10.67 3.58
N VAL A 242 6.10 -10.15 4.51
CA VAL A 242 4.81 -9.55 4.16
C VAL A 242 5.02 -8.18 3.52
N CYS A 243 5.89 -7.35 4.11
CA CYS A 243 6.20 -6.01 3.60
C CYS A 243 6.86 -6.06 2.22
N ALA A 244 7.86 -6.92 2.04
CA ALA A 244 8.66 -7.07 0.82
C ALA A 244 7.86 -7.56 -0.40
N TYR A 245 6.61 -8.01 -0.21
CA TYR A 245 5.74 -8.38 -1.31
C TYR A 245 5.35 -7.17 -2.18
N LYS A 246 5.12 -6.00 -1.57
CA LYS A 246 4.69 -4.75 -2.26
C LYS A 246 5.58 -3.54 -1.98
N HIS A 247 6.48 -3.62 -1.00
CA HIS A 247 7.33 -2.51 -0.58
C HIS A 247 8.81 -2.84 -0.79
N THR A 248 9.60 -1.81 -1.08
CA THR A 248 11.06 -1.87 -1.06
C THR A 248 11.57 -0.75 -0.18
N TRP A 249 12.52 -1.02 0.70
CA TRP A 249 13.13 -0.02 1.56
C TRP A 249 14.62 -0.30 1.74
N ASP A 250 15.34 0.64 2.32
CA ASP A 250 16.73 0.45 2.71
C ASP A 250 16.82 -0.45 3.95
N THR A 251 17.12 -1.73 3.73
CA THR A 251 17.25 -2.73 4.80
C THR A 251 18.54 -2.58 5.61
N ASP A 252 19.52 -1.82 5.13
CA ASP A 252 20.78 -1.59 5.83
C ASP A 252 20.63 -0.45 6.84
N PHE A 253 19.77 0.54 6.53
CA PHE A 253 19.50 1.68 7.40
C PHE A 253 18.39 1.42 8.44
N PHE A 254 17.26 0.84 8.01
CA PHE A 254 16.11 0.62 8.89
C PHE A 254 16.25 -0.67 9.71
N PRO A 255 15.70 -0.72 10.94
CA PRO A 255 15.79 -1.91 11.79
C PRO A 255 15.05 -3.10 11.16
N ALA A 256 15.54 -4.32 11.40
CA ALA A 256 14.90 -5.52 10.87
C ALA A 256 13.50 -5.75 11.47
N ALA A 257 12.51 -6.06 10.63
CA ALA A 257 11.12 -6.29 11.02
C ALA A 257 10.78 -7.79 11.09
N THR A 258 11.44 -8.53 11.98
CA THR A 258 11.32 -9.99 12.07
C THR A 258 10.20 -10.47 12.99
N GLY A 259 9.52 -9.55 13.68
CA GLY A 259 8.45 -9.86 14.62
C GLY A 259 7.30 -10.65 13.98
N THR A 260 6.74 -11.61 14.71
CA THR A 260 5.60 -12.41 14.22
C THR A 260 4.36 -12.30 15.08
N LYS A 261 4.51 -11.98 16.37
CA LYS A 261 3.44 -11.90 17.36
C LYS A 261 2.33 -10.93 16.96
N TYR A 262 2.71 -9.71 16.55
CA TYR A 262 1.78 -8.66 16.17
C TYR A 262 1.60 -8.52 14.66
N CYS A 263 2.23 -9.40 13.86
CA CYS A 263 2.02 -9.36 12.43
C CYS A 263 0.57 -9.71 12.10
N TYR A 264 -0.20 -8.76 11.57
CA TYR A 264 -1.66 -8.90 11.55
C TYR A 264 -2.10 -10.08 10.69
N ALA A 265 -1.46 -10.25 9.53
CA ALA A 265 -1.68 -11.41 8.66
C ALA A 265 -1.44 -12.74 9.40
N LEU A 266 -0.34 -12.86 10.16
CA LEU A 266 0.00 -14.07 10.91
C LEU A 266 -0.94 -14.29 12.10
N MET A 267 -1.22 -13.24 12.86
CA MET A 267 -2.10 -13.28 14.04
C MET A 267 -3.53 -13.69 13.66
N LYS A 268 -4.01 -13.33 12.47
CA LYS A 268 -5.37 -13.64 12.01
C LYS A 268 -5.47 -14.86 11.11
N ALA A 269 -4.35 -15.47 10.72
CA ALA A 269 -4.36 -16.57 9.77
C ALA A 269 -5.04 -17.83 10.32
N GLY A 270 -6.11 -18.28 9.64
CA GLY A 270 -6.75 -19.55 9.93
C GLY A 270 -6.09 -20.70 9.16
N GLU A 271 -5.81 -21.83 9.84
CA GLU A 271 -5.22 -23.00 9.18
C GLU A 271 -6.18 -23.63 8.14
N VAL A 272 -5.63 -24.05 7.01
CA VAL A 272 -6.28 -24.80 5.93
C VAL A 272 -5.42 -26.03 5.63
N LYS A 273 -5.95 -27.21 5.98
CA LYS A 273 -5.29 -28.50 5.71
C LYS A 273 -5.62 -29.08 4.35
N ASP A 274 -6.83 -28.81 3.87
CA ASP A 274 -7.31 -29.20 2.55
C ASP A 274 -7.65 -27.92 1.77
N LEU A 275 -6.87 -27.67 0.70
CA LEU A 275 -6.92 -26.46 -0.11
C LEU A 275 -8.29 -26.24 -0.76
N TYR A 276 -9.05 -27.30 -1.05
CA TYR A 276 -10.40 -27.18 -1.61
C TYR A 276 -11.41 -26.52 -0.65
N ASN A 277 -11.04 -26.32 0.63
CA ASN A 277 -11.85 -25.55 1.57
C ASN A 277 -11.65 -24.03 1.46
N ILE A 278 -10.65 -23.54 0.71
CA ILE A 278 -10.36 -22.10 0.55
C ILE A 278 -11.60 -21.31 0.11
N PRO A 279 -12.35 -21.69 -0.96
CA PRO A 279 -13.55 -20.98 -1.35
C PRO A 279 -14.59 -20.84 -0.23
N THR A 280 -14.80 -21.91 0.54
CA THR A 280 -15.74 -21.91 1.68
C THR A 280 -15.28 -20.96 2.79
N ARG A 281 -13.96 -20.89 3.05
CA ARG A 281 -13.39 -19.95 4.02
C ARG A 281 -13.58 -18.51 3.58
N ILE A 282 -13.28 -18.20 2.31
CA ILE A 282 -13.45 -16.86 1.72
C ILE A 282 -14.91 -16.46 1.78
N LYS A 283 -15.83 -17.30 1.28
CA LYS A 283 -17.28 -17.03 1.30
C LYS A 283 -17.78 -16.76 2.71
N LYS A 284 -17.36 -17.54 3.71
CA LYS A 284 -17.77 -17.32 5.11
C LYS A 284 -17.29 -15.98 5.67
N ALA A 285 -16.10 -15.52 5.30
CA ALA A 285 -15.62 -14.20 5.68
C ALA A 285 -16.37 -13.09 4.94
N TYR A 286 -16.64 -13.30 3.65
CA TYR A 286 -17.47 -12.44 2.84
C TYR A 286 -18.87 -12.30 3.45
N ASP A 287 -19.62 -13.38 3.70
CA ASP A 287 -20.97 -13.34 4.26
C ASP A 287 -21.04 -12.61 5.62
N LYS A 288 -19.94 -12.65 6.39
CA LYS A 288 -19.79 -11.95 7.68
C LYS A 288 -19.38 -10.49 7.54
N LYS A 289 -19.32 -9.93 6.33
CA LYS A 289 -18.92 -8.55 6.03
C LYS A 289 -17.54 -8.19 6.60
N ARG A 290 -16.61 -9.15 6.62
CA ARG A 290 -15.21 -8.87 7.01
C ARG A 290 -14.50 -8.06 5.93
N LYS A 291 -13.54 -7.22 6.29
CA LYS A 291 -12.70 -6.50 5.32
C LYS A 291 -11.63 -7.39 4.69
N CYS A 292 -11.21 -8.45 5.39
CA CYS A 292 -10.22 -9.40 4.89
C CYS A 292 -10.37 -10.79 5.54
N ILE A 293 -9.66 -11.76 5.00
CA ILE A 293 -9.36 -13.05 5.63
C ILE A 293 -7.91 -13.45 5.33
N PHE A 294 -7.22 -13.98 6.34
CA PHE A 294 -5.91 -14.60 6.17
C PHE A 294 -6.03 -16.10 6.40
N LEU A 295 -5.39 -16.88 5.54
CA LEU A 295 -5.38 -18.34 5.55
C LEU A 295 -3.94 -18.84 5.53
N LYS A 296 -3.65 -19.86 6.34
CA LYS A 296 -2.33 -20.50 6.42
C LYS A 296 -2.41 -21.93 5.91
N PHE A 297 -1.53 -22.31 4.99
CA PHE A 297 -1.43 -23.68 4.48
C PHE A 297 0.03 -24.06 4.20
N LYS A 298 0.30 -25.37 4.13
CA LYS A 298 1.63 -25.90 3.79
C LYS A 298 1.56 -26.59 2.43
N THR A 299 2.54 -26.33 1.58
CA THR A 299 2.78 -27.10 0.35
C THR A 299 4.23 -26.94 -0.09
N THR A 300 4.74 -27.94 -0.81
CA THR A 300 6.02 -27.91 -1.53
C THR A 300 5.82 -28.05 -3.04
N SER A 301 4.57 -28.06 -3.50
CA SER A 301 4.16 -28.37 -4.88
C SER A 301 3.76 -27.08 -5.59
N GLY A 302 4.42 -26.75 -6.69
CA GLY A 302 4.01 -25.61 -7.53
C GLY A 302 2.58 -25.75 -8.07
N LYS A 303 2.15 -27.00 -8.31
CA LYS A 303 0.77 -27.30 -8.74
C LYS A 303 -0.28 -26.94 -7.67
N ASP A 304 0.09 -27.05 -6.40
CA ASP A 304 -0.84 -26.67 -5.32
C ASP A 304 -1.00 -25.15 -5.25
N LEU A 305 0.04 -24.39 -5.60
CA LEU A 305 -0.03 -22.93 -5.70
C LEU A 305 -0.89 -22.49 -6.89
N GLU A 306 -0.75 -23.14 -8.05
CA GLU A 306 -1.65 -22.95 -9.20
C GLU A 306 -3.11 -23.30 -8.85
N LEU A 307 -3.33 -24.35 -8.06
CA LEU A 307 -4.65 -24.70 -7.55
C LEU A 307 -5.21 -23.62 -6.62
N VAL A 308 -4.40 -23.07 -5.71
CA VAL A 308 -4.83 -21.99 -4.82
C VAL A 308 -5.23 -20.75 -5.62
N ASP A 309 -4.42 -20.36 -6.60
CA ASP A 309 -4.70 -19.23 -7.49
C ASP A 309 -6.03 -19.42 -8.24
N GLU A 310 -6.23 -20.58 -8.87
CA GLU A 310 -7.48 -20.91 -9.57
C GLU A 310 -8.70 -20.93 -8.63
N LEU A 311 -8.55 -21.46 -7.41
CA LEU A 311 -9.63 -21.49 -6.42
C LEU A 311 -10.03 -20.08 -5.96
N VAL A 312 -9.04 -19.20 -5.75
CA VAL A 312 -9.27 -17.80 -5.34
C VAL A 312 -9.91 -17.02 -6.48
N SER A 313 -9.37 -17.14 -7.70
CA SER A 313 -9.86 -16.49 -8.90
C SER A 313 -11.33 -16.82 -9.18
N ARG A 314 -11.69 -18.12 -9.23
CA ARG A 314 -13.10 -18.53 -9.40
C ARG A 314 -14.01 -18.08 -8.26
N THR A 315 -13.48 -17.98 -7.04
CA THR A 315 -14.26 -17.49 -5.90
C THR A 315 -14.52 -15.99 -6.05
N ALA A 316 -13.54 -15.21 -6.51
CA ALA A 316 -13.70 -13.78 -6.78
C ALA A 316 -14.75 -13.54 -7.87
N ASP A 317 -14.69 -14.29 -8.98
CA ASP A 317 -15.68 -14.24 -10.07
C ASP A 317 -17.11 -14.47 -9.54
N TYR A 318 -17.29 -15.44 -8.64
CA TYR A 318 -18.60 -15.75 -8.07
C TYR A 318 -19.11 -14.68 -7.09
N LEU A 319 -18.19 -13.97 -6.43
CA LEU A 319 -18.53 -12.94 -5.43
C LEU A 319 -18.64 -11.52 -6.03
N GLY A 320 -18.41 -11.35 -7.34
CA GLY A 320 -18.49 -10.06 -8.02
C GLY A 320 -17.25 -9.17 -7.83
N GLY A 321 -16.06 -9.76 -7.77
CA GLY A 321 -14.78 -9.04 -7.84
C GLY A 321 -13.98 -9.44 -9.07
N ASN A 322 -13.32 -8.48 -9.72
CA ASN A 322 -12.40 -8.76 -10.83
C ASN A 322 -10.96 -8.59 -10.33
N LEU A 323 -10.25 -9.70 -10.04
CA LEU A 323 -8.82 -9.64 -9.67
C LEU A 323 -7.94 -9.16 -10.83
N ALA A 324 -8.45 -9.14 -12.07
CA ALA A 324 -7.70 -8.75 -13.27
C ALA A 324 -7.89 -7.27 -13.67
N GLU A 325 -8.77 -6.54 -13.01
CA GLU A 325 -8.99 -5.11 -13.21
C GLU A 325 -8.88 -4.43 -11.85
N ASN A 326 -7.84 -3.63 -11.63
CA ASN A 326 -7.75 -2.73 -10.48
C ASN A 326 -9.07 -1.98 -10.34
N ALA A 327 -9.86 -2.36 -9.35
CA ALA A 327 -11.30 -2.21 -9.31
C ALA A 327 -11.76 -0.74 -9.26
N ASP A 328 -11.98 -0.14 -10.42
CA ASP A 328 -13.18 0.70 -10.65
C ASP A 328 -14.36 -0.25 -10.93
N THR A 329 -14.85 -0.91 -9.88
CA THR A 329 -15.95 -1.89 -9.99
C THR A 329 -17.29 -1.19 -10.19
N THR A 330 -17.65 -0.87 -11.44
CA THR A 330 -18.98 -0.30 -11.77
C THR A 330 -19.85 -1.18 -12.68
N GLU A 331 -19.34 -2.25 -13.31
CA GLU A 331 -20.13 -2.98 -14.32
C GLU A 331 -20.81 -4.28 -13.90
N THR A 332 -20.64 -4.79 -12.68
CA THR A 332 -21.34 -6.02 -12.21
C THR A 332 -22.04 -5.86 -10.87
N ALA A 333 -22.86 -4.81 -10.75
CA ALA A 333 -23.66 -4.54 -9.57
C ALA A 333 -24.99 -5.33 -9.52
N GLU A 334 -24.91 -6.66 -9.39
CA GLU A 334 -26.05 -7.46 -8.89
C GLU A 334 -25.96 -7.70 -7.36
N ASN A 335 -24.78 -7.49 -6.75
CA ASN A 335 -24.52 -7.79 -5.33
C ASN A 335 -24.01 -6.58 -4.52
N ASN A 336 -24.83 -5.54 -4.33
CA ASN A 336 -24.59 -4.44 -3.37
C ASN A 336 -23.19 -3.76 -3.43
N GLY A 337 -22.49 -3.85 -4.57
CA GLY A 337 -21.16 -3.26 -4.78
C GLY A 337 -20.01 -3.92 -4.01
N ARG A 338 -20.16 -5.09 -3.39
CA ARG A 338 -19.10 -5.70 -2.56
C ARG A 338 -18.46 -6.91 -3.25
N GLY A 339 -17.13 -6.95 -3.34
CA GLY A 339 -16.38 -8.00 -4.05
C GLY A 339 -15.02 -8.32 -3.43
N VAL A 340 -14.32 -9.29 -4.02
CA VAL A 340 -12.89 -9.49 -3.74
C VAL A 340 -12.11 -8.41 -4.50
N ALA A 341 -11.34 -7.60 -3.79
CA ALA A 341 -10.56 -6.50 -4.36
C ALA A 341 -9.15 -6.94 -4.72
N ASP A 342 -8.55 -7.75 -3.86
CA ASP A 342 -7.18 -8.24 -4.03
C ASP A 342 -6.99 -9.57 -3.27
N ALA A 343 -6.01 -10.35 -3.71
CA ALA A 343 -5.54 -11.53 -3.03
C ALA A 343 -4.03 -11.68 -3.17
N VAL A 344 -3.36 -11.99 -2.06
CA VAL A 344 -1.92 -12.14 -1.99
C VAL A 344 -1.55 -13.49 -1.40
N CYS A 345 -0.61 -14.21 -2.02
CA CYS A 345 -0.05 -15.44 -1.50
C CYS A 345 1.44 -15.27 -1.18
N ILE A 346 1.78 -15.25 0.11
CA ILE A 346 3.11 -14.93 0.62
C ILE A 346 3.78 -16.21 1.09
N LYS A 347 4.98 -16.47 0.57
CA LYS A 347 5.81 -17.58 1.04
C LYS A 347 6.48 -17.20 2.37
N MET A 348 6.24 -18.01 3.39
CA MET A 348 7.00 -18.02 4.63
C MET A 348 8.01 -19.17 4.60
N GLU A 349 8.81 -19.34 5.66
CA GLU A 349 9.85 -20.37 5.72
C GLU A 349 9.32 -21.79 5.43
N ASP A 350 8.27 -22.21 6.16
CA ASP A 350 7.72 -23.58 6.09
C ASP A 350 6.24 -23.65 5.65
N TYR A 351 5.66 -22.53 5.25
CA TYR A 351 4.23 -22.42 4.94
C TYR A 351 3.93 -21.19 4.06
N TYR A 352 2.68 -21.06 3.64
CA TYR A 352 2.16 -19.91 2.90
C TYR A 352 1.07 -19.21 3.68
N ILE A 353 0.97 -17.90 3.49
CA ILE A 353 -0.14 -17.06 3.96
C ILE A 353 -0.86 -16.52 2.73
N LEU A 354 -2.14 -16.85 2.61
CA LEU A 354 -3.06 -16.26 1.65
C LEU A 354 -3.88 -15.18 2.34
N GLY A 355 -3.69 -13.92 1.95
CA GLY A 355 -4.58 -12.81 2.27
C GLY A 355 -5.60 -12.62 1.16
N VAL A 356 -6.88 -12.46 1.51
CA VAL A 356 -7.95 -12.07 0.57
C VAL A 356 -8.66 -10.85 1.15
N PHE A 357 -8.73 -9.79 0.37
CA PHE A 357 -9.23 -8.48 0.77
C PHE A 357 -10.52 -8.15 0.03
N PHE A 358 -11.49 -7.61 0.76
CA PHE A 358 -12.82 -7.31 0.23
C PHE A 358 -12.98 -5.80 0.09
N ALA A 359 -13.43 -5.34 -1.07
CA ALA A 359 -13.88 -3.97 -1.26
C ALA A 359 -15.39 -3.92 -1.00
N ASP A 360 -15.82 -2.90 -0.27
CA ASP A 360 -17.24 -2.55 -0.15
C ASP A 360 -17.48 -1.36 -1.09
N GLY A 361 -18.40 -1.49 -2.05
CA GLY A 361 -18.83 -0.41 -2.95
C GLY A 361 -19.59 0.72 -2.24
N SER A 362 -19.52 0.75 -0.91
CA SER A 362 -19.91 1.89 -0.07
C SER A 362 -18.79 2.94 0.04
N GLN A 363 -17.71 2.85 -0.74
CA GLN A 363 -16.90 4.02 -1.05
C GLN A 363 -17.86 5.14 -1.43
N LYS A 364 -17.76 6.29 -0.76
CA LYS A 364 -18.54 7.47 -1.13
C LYS A 364 -18.10 7.90 -2.52
N ASN A 365 -18.72 7.34 -3.55
CA ASN A 365 -18.92 8.10 -4.78
C ASN A 365 -19.57 9.42 -4.39
N ALA A 366 -19.09 10.53 -4.96
CA ALA A 366 -19.36 11.94 -4.62
C ALA A 366 -20.85 12.37 -4.59
N GLY A 367 -21.70 11.69 -3.82
CA GLY A 367 -23.15 11.84 -3.80
C GLY A 367 -23.85 11.54 -5.14
N LEU A 368 -23.14 10.97 -6.11
CA LEU A 368 -23.66 10.76 -7.46
C LEU A 368 -24.66 9.60 -7.46
N ASN A 369 -25.86 9.88 -7.98
CA ASN A 369 -26.91 8.88 -8.10
C ASN A 369 -26.92 8.25 -9.51
N GLN A 370 -27.73 7.21 -9.73
CA GLN A 370 -27.84 6.52 -11.03
C GLN A 370 -28.11 7.46 -12.22
N LYS A 371 -28.79 8.58 -12.00
CA LYS A 371 -29.07 9.58 -13.05
C LYS A 371 -27.82 10.33 -13.46
N ASP A 372 -26.89 10.54 -12.54
CA ASP A 372 -25.63 11.22 -12.79
C ASP A 372 -24.68 10.29 -13.55
N TYR A 373 -24.60 9.01 -13.19
CA TYR A 373 -23.87 8.00 -13.98
C TYR A 373 -24.40 7.89 -15.42
N ASN A 374 -25.72 7.83 -15.60
CA ASN A 374 -26.32 7.79 -16.93
C ASN A 374 -26.03 9.06 -17.76
N LYS A 375 -25.83 10.21 -17.11
CA LYS A 375 -25.43 11.45 -17.79
C LYS A 375 -23.94 11.43 -18.15
N ILE A 376 -23.10 10.91 -17.27
CA ILE A 376 -21.66 10.77 -17.49
C ILE A 376 -21.42 9.81 -18.66
N SER A 377 -22.02 8.60 -18.66
CA SER A 377 -21.90 7.67 -19.80
C SER A 377 -22.34 8.31 -21.11
N LYS A 378 -23.47 9.04 -21.12
CA LYS A 378 -23.91 9.77 -22.33
C LYS A 378 -22.96 10.89 -22.75
N ALA A 379 -22.31 11.56 -21.79
CA ALA A 379 -21.34 12.60 -22.09
C ALA A 379 -20.04 12.01 -22.66
N VAL A 380 -19.60 10.86 -22.13
CA VAL A 380 -18.44 10.10 -22.60
C VAL A 380 -18.69 9.52 -23.99
N GLU A 381 -19.83 8.85 -24.22
CA GLU A 381 -20.25 8.34 -25.53
C GLU A 381 -20.35 9.44 -26.59
N LYS A 382 -20.77 10.65 -26.19
CA LYS A 382 -20.85 11.82 -27.08
C LYS A 382 -19.47 12.41 -27.38
N ALA A 383 -18.55 12.38 -26.43
CA ALA A 383 -17.18 12.85 -26.61
C ALA A 383 -16.33 11.87 -27.43
N PHE A 384 -16.65 10.58 -27.35
CA PHE A 384 -15.97 9.49 -28.04
C PHE A 384 -17.00 8.55 -28.69
N PRO A 385 -17.67 8.96 -29.79
CA PRO A 385 -18.58 8.06 -30.49
C PRO A 385 -17.79 6.86 -31.01
N ALA A 386 -18.32 5.65 -30.77
CA ALA A 386 -17.70 4.42 -31.26
C ALA A 386 -17.41 4.54 -32.76
N VAL A 387 -16.16 4.30 -33.15
CA VAL A 387 -15.76 4.21 -34.55
C VAL A 387 -16.39 2.92 -35.09
N GLY A 388 -17.39 3.07 -35.96
CA GLY A 388 -18.05 1.96 -36.64
C GLY A 388 -17.19 1.30 -37.72
#